data_AF-A0A8J6J0S2-F1
#
_entry.id   AF-A0A8J6J0S2-F1
#
_cell.length_a   1.000
_cell.length_b   1.000
_cell.length_c   1.000
_cell.angle_alpha   90.00
_cell.angle_beta   90.00
_cell.angle_gamma   90.00
#
_symmetry.space_group_name_H-M   'P 1'
#
loop_
_entity.id
_entity.type
_entity.pdbx_description
1 polymer ?
#
loop_
_entity_poly.entity_id
_entity_poly.type
_entity_poly.pdbx_seq_one_letter_code
_entity_poly.pdbx_strand_id
1 'polypeptide(L)'
;MAKDVAYYLSKGFDRPMAEYFASGRKRIVAVAPNDDFTLTLDFDNGETRILDCNPFLEEGTVFAPFLQLENFRRVYLDSDHCVAWDIDPTINSEVIWSNKVDLSPDSCYVDSIPSGGVRDAG
;
A
#
# COMPACT_ATOMS: atom_id res chain seq x y z
N MET A 1 -29.43 0.60 0.42
CA MET A 1 -28.95 -0.63 -0.25
C MET A 1 -27.45 -0.70 -0.08
N ALA A 2 -26.92 -1.86 0.27
CA ALA A 2 -25.46 -2.08 0.21
C ALA A 2 -25.01 -1.93 -1.25
N LYS A 3 -23.87 -1.26 -1.47
CA LYS A 3 -23.26 -1.15 -2.80
C LYS A 3 -22.53 -2.45 -3.08
N ASP A 4 -23.08 -3.27 -3.98
CA ASP A 4 -22.51 -4.55 -4.37
C ASP A 4 -21.50 -4.41 -5.54
N VAL A 5 -20.94 -5.52 -5.98
CA VAL A 5 -19.99 -5.54 -7.11
C VAL A 5 -20.62 -4.98 -8.38
N ALA A 6 -21.90 -5.30 -8.66
CA ALA A 6 -22.61 -4.84 -9.84
C ALA A 6 -22.78 -3.31 -9.84
N TYR A 7 -23.04 -2.72 -8.67
CA TYR A 7 -23.07 -1.28 -8.48
C TYR A 7 -21.73 -0.66 -8.88
N TYR A 8 -20.59 -1.14 -8.36
CA TYR A 8 -19.28 -0.54 -8.69
C TYR A 8 -18.86 -0.75 -10.14
N LEU A 9 -19.11 -1.92 -10.72
CA LEU A 9 -18.90 -2.13 -12.16
C LEU A 9 -19.71 -1.14 -13.01
N SER A 10 -20.97 -0.86 -12.63
CA SER A 10 -21.80 0.13 -13.32
C SER A 10 -21.27 1.57 -13.22
N LYS A 11 -20.34 1.84 -12.29
CA LYS A 11 -19.64 3.13 -12.13
C LYS A 11 -18.28 3.18 -12.84
N GLY A 12 -17.89 2.12 -13.54
CA GLY A 12 -16.66 2.08 -14.33
C GLY A 12 -15.42 1.58 -13.57
N PHE A 13 -15.59 1.04 -12.37
CA PHE A 13 -14.50 0.33 -11.69
C PHE A 13 -14.20 -0.99 -12.41
N ASP A 14 -12.93 -1.41 -12.39
CA ASP A 14 -12.58 -2.77 -12.79
C ASP A 14 -13.09 -3.79 -11.76
N ARG A 15 -13.02 -5.07 -12.10
CA ARG A 15 -13.52 -6.14 -11.23
C ARG A 15 -12.79 -6.17 -9.88
N PRO A 16 -11.44 -6.15 -9.79
CA PRO A 16 -10.75 -6.20 -8.51
C PRO A 16 -11.14 -5.06 -7.57
N MET A 17 -11.20 -3.83 -8.09
CA MET A 17 -11.57 -2.67 -7.29
C MET A 17 -13.05 -2.69 -6.91
N ALA A 18 -13.93 -3.18 -7.79
CA ALA A 18 -15.35 -3.38 -7.48
C ALA A 18 -15.57 -4.42 -6.36
N GLU A 19 -14.83 -5.53 -6.36
CA GLU A 19 -14.87 -6.55 -5.30
C GLU A 19 -14.33 -6.00 -3.98
N TYR A 20 -13.24 -5.22 -4.02
CA TYR A 20 -12.69 -4.54 -2.86
C TYR A 20 -13.72 -3.61 -2.21
N PHE A 21 -14.30 -2.67 -2.96
CA PHE A 21 -15.25 -1.72 -2.39
C PHE A 21 -16.58 -2.35 -1.97
N ALA A 22 -17.03 -3.42 -2.66
CA ALA A 22 -18.22 -4.16 -2.27
C ALA A 22 -18.02 -4.93 -0.94
N SER A 23 -16.79 -5.34 -0.64
CA SER A 23 -16.43 -6.01 0.62
C SER A 23 -15.96 -5.03 1.71
N GLY A 24 -16.10 -3.72 1.50
CA GLY A 24 -15.70 -2.68 2.45
C GLY A 24 -14.23 -2.28 2.31
N ARG A 25 -13.86 -1.05 2.70
CA ARG A 25 -12.46 -0.60 2.68
C ARG A 25 -11.69 -1.24 3.83
N LYS A 26 -10.41 -1.55 3.59
CA LYS A 26 -9.50 -2.14 4.57
C LYS A 26 -8.43 -1.12 4.89
N ARG A 27 -8.09 -1.03 6.17
CA ARG A 27 -7.06 -0.10 6.63
C ARG A 27 -5.78 -0.87 6.90
N ILE A 28 -4.64 -0.36 6.45
CA ILE A 28 -3.34 -0.92 6.79
C ILE A 28 -3.02 -0.53 8.23
N VAL A 29 -2.71 -1.52 9.06
CA VAL A 29 -2.37 -1.34 10.48
C VAL A 29 -0.89 -1.55 10.74
N ALA A 30 -0.17 -2.26 9.86
CA ALA A 30 1.28 -2.34 9.89
C ALA A 30 1.86 -2.52 8.48
N VAL A 31 3.08 -2.02 8.29
CA VAL A 31 3.90 -2.22 7.09
C VAL A 31 5.30 -2.65 7.51
N ALA A 32 5.87 -3.63 6.81
CA ALA A 32 7.25 -4.03 6.98
C ALA A 32 7.90 -4.24 5.60
N PRO A 33 9.08 -3.64 5.34
CA PRO A 33 9.81 -3.85 4.10
C PRO A 33 10.55 -5.20 4.12
N ASN A 34 10.62 -5.84 2.96
CA ASN A 34 11.45 -7.02 2.71
C ASN A 34 12.64 -6.66 1.81
N ASP A 35 13.65 -7.52 1.79
CA ASP A 35 14.92 -7.27 1.08
C ASP A 35 14.85 -7.47 -0.45
N ASP A 36 13.70 -7.94 -0.94
CA ASP A 36 13.39 -8.18 -2.35
C ASP A 36 12.46 -7.12 -2.95
N PHE A 37 12.36 -5.95 -2.30
CA PHE A 37 11.45 -4.86 -2.66
C PHE A 37 9.96 -5.23 -2.60
N THR A 38 9.61 -6.24 -1.80
CA THR A 38 8.22 -6.46 -1.41
C THR A 38 7.91 -5.78 -0.06
N LEU A 39 6.64 -5.51 0.19
CA LEU A 39 6.13 -5.08 1.49
C LEU A 39 5.21 -6.14 2.08
N THR A 40 5.38 -6.41 3.36
CA THR A 40 4.40 -7.14 4.17
C THR A 40 3.43 -6.13 4.78
N LEU A 41 2.14 -6.28 4.49
CA LEU A 41 1.06 -5.39 4.93
C LEU A 41 0.08 -6.16 5.82
N ASP A 42 -0.13 -5.68 7.03
CA ASP A 42 -1.19 -6.19 7.91
C ASP A 42 -2.40 -5.25 7.84
N PHE A 43 -3.59 -5.82 7.66
CA PHE A 43 -4.85 -5.07 7.55
C PHE A 43 -5.73 -5.25 8.79
N ASP A 44 -6.61 -4.27 9.03
CA ASP A 44 -7.52 -4.23 10.18
C ASP A 44 -8.56 -5.37 10.21
N ASN A 45 -8.75 -6.08 9.11
CA ASN A 45 -9.57 -7.28 9.03
C ASN A 45 -8.80 -8.58 9.36
N GLY A 46 -7.54 -8.48 9.77
CA GLY A 46 -6.69 -9.61 10.14
C GLY A 46 -5.96 -10.28 8.96
N GLU A 47 -6.11 -9.78 7.73
CA GLU A 47 -5.32 -10.27 6.60
C GLU A 47 -3.88 -9.73 6.64
N THR A 48 -2.93 -10.61 6.38
CA THR A 48 -1.55 -10.24 6.01
C THR A 48 -1.38 -10.46 4.51
N ARG A 49 -0.85 -9.47 3.79
CA ARG A 49 -0.67 -9.50 2.34
C ARG A 49 0.73 -9.05 1.95
N ILE A 50 1.22 -9.52 0.80
CA ILE A 50 2.51 -9.15 0.22
C ILE A 50 2.27 -8.28 -1.01
N LEU A 51 2.79 -7.06 -1.01
CA LEU A 51 2.80 -6.16 -2.17
C LEU A 51 4.18 -6.21 -2.84
N ASP A 52 4.22 -6.58 -4.11
CA ASP A 52 5.43 -6.48 -4.92
C ASP A 52 5.59 -5.05 -5.45
N CYS A 53 6.65 -4.34 -5.04
CA CYS A 53 6.88 -2.97 -5.46
C CYS A 53 7.75 -2.86 -6.73
N ASN A 54 8.41 -3.95 -7.15
CA ASN A 54 9.29 -3.94 -8.33
C ASN A 54 8.65 -3.32 -9.58
N PRO A 55 7.35 -3.54 -9.91
CA PRO A 55 6.76 -2.99 -11.12
C PRO A 55 6.72 -1.45 -11.19
N PHE A 56 6.81 -0.73 -10.07
CA PHE A 56 6.80 0.73 -10.04
C PHE A 56 8.09 1.36 -9.53
N LEU A 57 9.06 0.56 -9.07
CA LEU A 57 10.42 1.01 -8.80
C LEU A 57 11.20 1.15 -10.11
N GLU A 58 10.99 2.25 -10.82
CA GLU A 58 11.63 2.51 -12.12
C GLU A 58 12.31 3.88 -12.15
N GLU A 59 13.45 3.98 -12.85
CA GLU A 59 14.14 5.25 -13.07
C GLU A 59 13.22 6.26 -13.79
N GLY A 60 13.32 7.54 -13.42
CA GLY A 60 12.48 8.60 -14.00
C GLY A 60 11.03 8.65 -13.45
N THR A 61 10.65 7.74 -12.56
CA THR A 61 9.40 7.82 -11.80
C THR A 61 9.60 8.50 -10.44
N VAL A 62 8.49 8.84 -9.77
CA VAL A 62 8.53 9.34 -8.38
C VAL A 62 9.12 8.33 -7.40
N PHE A 63 9.13 7.04 -7.74
CA PHE A 63 9.66 5.98 -6.90
C PHE A 63 11.15 5.70 -7.12
N ALA A 64 11.80 6.33 -8.11
CA ALA A 64 13.21 6.13 -8.41
C ALA A 64 14.16 6.23 -7.19
N PRO A 65 13.96 7.13 -6.20
CA PRO A 65 14.81 7.18 -5.01
C PRO A 65 14.81 5.88 -4.19
N PHE A 66 13.76 5.08 -4.28
CA PHE A 66 13.57 3.84 -3.52
C PHE A 66 14.08 2.60 -4.26
N LEU A 67 14.70 2.76 -5.43
CA LEU A 67 15.54 1.71 -6.03
C LEU A 67 16.74 1.34 -5.14
N GLN A 68 17.14 2.24 -4.24
CA GLN A 68 18.11 1.94 -3.20
C GLN A 68 17.41 1.31 -1.99
N LEU A 69 17.80 0.09 -1.64
CA LEU A 69 17.17 -0.68 -0.56
C LEU A 69 17.15 0.05 0.79
N GLU A 70 18.19 0.85 1.08
CA GLU A 70 18.25 1.66 2.29
C GLU A 70 17.13 2.71 2.35
N ASN A 71 16.77 3.32 1.22
CA ASN A 71 15.65 4.24 1.12
C ASN A 71 14.32 3.50 1.18
N PHE A 72 14.20 2.37 0.47
CA PHE A 72 12.99 1.54 0.49
C PHE A 72 12.64 1.06 1.91
N ARG A 73 13.64 0.68 2.70
CA ARG A 73 13.45 0.21 4.08
C ARG A 73 12.92 1.29 5.04
N ARG A 74 12.94 2.57 4.65
CA ARG A 74 12.38 3.69 5.46
C ARG A 74 10.86 3.85 5.31
N VAL A 75 10.17 2.87 4.70
CA VAL A 75 8.71 2.86 4.59
C VAL A 75 8.03 3.06 5.94
N TYR A 76 6.94 3.82 5.95
CA TYR A 76 6.10 4.04 7.12
C TYR A 76 4.62 4.11 6.74
N LEU A 77 3.74 4.08 7.74
CA LEU A 77 2.34 4.47 7.56
C LEU A 77 2.16 5.91 8.03
N ASP A 78 1.55 6.74 7.19
CA ASP A 78 1.20 8.10 7.57
C ASP A 78 -0.09 8.17 8.40
N SER A 79 -0.55 9.39 8.71
CA SER A 79 -1.77 9.61 9.48
C SER A 79 -3.05 9.10 8.81
N ASP A 80 -3.05 8.94 7.48
CA ASP A 80 -4.17 8.44 6.69
C ASP A 80 -4.03 6.94 6.40
N HIS A 81 -3.04 6.28 7.01
CA HIS A 81 -2.70 4.87 6.83
C HIS A 81 -2.20 4.52 5.41
N CYS A 82 -1.78 5.52 4.62
CA CYS A 82 -1.09 5.27 3.36
C CYS A 82 0.31 4.70 3.63
N VAL A 83 0.76 3.81 2.75
CA VAL A 83 2.16 3.39 2.72
C VAL A 83 2.97 4.54 2.14
N ALA A 84 3.93 5.07 2.89
CA ALA A 84 4.64 6.27 2.51
C ALA A 84 6.15 6.15 2.68
N TRP A 85 6.86 6.97 1.92
CA TRP A 85 8.28 7.20 2.04
C TRP A 85 8.59 8.69 1.90
N ASP A 86 9.65 9.11 2.58
CA ASP A 86 10.28 10.41 2.38
C ASP A 86 11.47 10.25 1.43
N ILE A 87 11.50 11.04 0.35
CA ILE A 87 12.61 11.08 -0.61
C ILE A 87 13.90 11.45 0.15
N ASP A 88 13.89 12.59 0.84
CA ASP A 88 14.95 13.01 1.76
C ASP A 88 14.43 12.90 3.21
N PRO A 89 15.03 12.04 4.07
CA PRO A 89 14.60 11.87 5.46
C PRO A 89 14.87 13.11 6.34
N THR A 90 15.62 14.10 5.85
CA THR A 90 15.93 15.33 6.58
C THR A 90 14.91 16.44 6.34
N ILE A 91 14.00 16.25 5.37
CA ILE A 91 12.97 17.21 5.00
C ILE A 91 11.64 16.78 5.63
N ASN A 92 10.95 17.73 6.27
CA ASN A 92 9.62 17.49 6.83
C ASN A 92 8.56 17.44 5.72
N SER A 93 8.09 16.24 5.39
CA SER A 93 7.08 15.95 4.37
C SER A 93 5.70 16.54 4.66
N GLU A 94 5.37 16.87 5.91
CA GLU A 94 4.13 17.59 6.27
C GLU A 94 4.15 19.07 5.84
N VAL A 95 5.35 19.60 5.56
CA VAL A 95 5.55 20.97 5.08
C VAL A 95 5.87 20.99 3.59
N ILE A 96 6.74 20.07 3.14
CA ILE A 96 7.17 19.95 1.75
C ILE A 96 6.57 18.68 1.16
N TRP A 97 5.35 18.79 0.64
CA TRP A 97 4.61 17.63 0.13
C TRP A 97 5.34 16.92 -1.03
N SER A 98 6.09 17.64 -1.86
CA SER A 98 6.87 17.02 -2.94
C SER A 98 7.99 16.08 -2.46
N ASN A 99 8.30 16.06 -1.16
CA ASN A 99 9.24 15.12 -0.55
C ASN A 99 8.61 13.76 -0.24
N LYS A 100 7.27 13.67 -0.24
CA LYS A 100 6.54 12.46 0.12
C LYS A 100 6.08 11.72 -1.12
N VAL A 101 6.24 10.41 -1.10
CA VAL A 101 5.65 9.50 -2.07
C VAL A 101 4.82 8.48 -1.31
N ASP A 102 3.57 8.30 -1.70
CA ASP A 102 2.64 7.43 -1.01
C ASP A 102 1.83 6.52 -1.96
N LEU A 103 1.33 5.43 -1.38
CA LEU A 103 0.41 4.49 -2.00
C LEU A 103 -0.85 4.38 -1.12
N SER A 104 -2.01 4.47 -1.77
CA SER A 104 -3.28 4.38 -1.06
C SER A 104 -3.53 2.96 -0.51
N PRO A 105 -4.19 2.81 0.66
CA PRO A 105 -4.55 1.51 1.20
C PRO A 105 -5.39 0.65 0.24
N ASP A 106 -6.24 1.30 -0.56
CA ASP A 106 -7.13 0.64 -1.51
C ASP A 106 -6.31 -0.05 -2.62
N SER A 107 -5.35 0.67 -3.23
CA SER A 107 -4.42 0.10 -4.21
C SER A 107 -3.55 -0.99 -3.59
N CYS A 108 -2.97 -0.74 -2.42
CA CYS A 108 -2.13 -1.72 -1.72
C CYS A 108 -2.87 -3.04 -1.45
N TYR A 109 -4.16 -3.00 -1.09
CA TYR A 109 -4.94 -4.23 -0.89
C TYR A 109 -5.22 -4.95 -2.20
N VAL A 110 -5.63 -4.21 -3.24
CA VAL A 110 -5.99 -4.77 -4.55
C VAL A 110 -4.78 -5.38 -5.27
N ASP A 111 -3.63 -4.74 -5.19
CA ASP A 111 -2.42 -5.13 -5.92
C ASP A 111 -1.55 -6.16 -5.17
N SER A 112 -1.79 -6.34 -3.86
CA SER A 112 -1.09 -7.35 -3.05
C SER A 112 -1.74 -8.72 -3.14
N ILE A 113 -1.00 -9.76 -2.73
CA ILE A 113 -1.51 -11.14 -2.62
C ILE A 113 -1.59 -11.56 -1.15
N PRO A 114 -2.57 -12.38 -0.75
CA PRO A 114 -2.61 -12.94 0.61
C PRO A 114 -1.32 -13.71 0.93
N SER A 115 -0.69 -13.37 2.05
CA SER A 115 0.37 -14.18 2.64
C SER A 115 -0.32 -15.25 3.49
N GLY A 116 -0.04 -16.53 3.25
CA GLY A 116 -0.78 -17.66 3.84
C GLY A 116 -0.65 -17.86 5.35
N GLY A 117 -0.43 -16.82 6.15
CA GLY A 117 -0.30 -16.89 7.60
C GLY A 117 -1.30 -15.99 8.32
N VAL A 118 -2.26 -16.59 9.02
CA VAL A 118 -2.81 -15.98 10.22
C VAL A 118 -1.64 -15.86 11.19
N ARG A 119 -1.23 -14.63 11.52
CA ARG A 119 -0.34 -14.43 12.66
C ARG A 119 -1.13 -14.73 13.92
N ASP A 120 -1.02 -15.95 14.43
CA ASP A 120 -1.35 -16.23 15.82
C ASP A 120 -0.46 -15.31 16.67
N ALA A 121 -1.06 -14.31 17.29
CA ALA A 121 -0.40 -13.48 18.28
C ALA A 121 -0.11 -14.36 19.51
N GLY A 122 1.16 -14.75 19.68
CA GLY A 122 1.68 -15.37 20.89
C GLY A 122 2.08 -14.35 21.95
#